data_AF-A0A5B0Q548-F1
#
_entry.id   AF-A0A5B0Q548-F1
#
_cell.length_a   1.000
_cell.length_b   1.000
_cell.length_c   1.000
_cell.angle_alpha   90.00
_cell.angle_beta   90.00
_cell.angle_gamma   90.00
#
_symmetry.space_group_name_H-M   'P 1'
#
loop_
_entity.id
_entity.type
_entity.pdbx_description
1 polymer ?
#
loop_
_entity_poly.entity_id
_entity_poly.type
_entity_poly.pdbx_seq_one_letter_code
_entity_poly.pdbx_strand_id
1 'polypeptide(L)'
;MFTLMLRAYTITAVIFLVFSVQPSAAEDCNEQNGCVQHCGTTMQPYSDDQTVCQNYEGTYFKCPTDKCTSGDPPTDPNHRPFSEMTWERCSRLGNQNVNAAKGVKVIKTVSFQAFNEAGVISIIGSEQDNPKQQAYECRWDNTSKHNSRRPYCSHCKTMF
;
A
#
# COMPACT_ATOMS: atom_id res chain seq x y z
N MET A 1 -12.32 -53.86 27.23
CA MET A 1 -11.05 -53.44 26.58
C MET A 1 -11.23 -52.60 25.30
N PHE A 2 -12.46 -52.31 24.83
CA PHE A 2 -12.70 -51.53 23.60
C PHE A 2 -12.83 -50.02 23.81
N THR A 3 -13.19 -49.56 25.02
CA THR A 3 -13.48 -48.15 25.31
C THR A 3 -12.23 -47.27 25.56
N LEU A 4 -11.09 -47.89 25.91
CA LEU A 4 -9.82 -47.19 26.11
C LEU A 4 -9.11 -46.85 24.79
N MET A 5 -9.30 -47.67 23.76
CA MET A 5 -8.68 -47.47 22.44
C MET A 5 -9.30 -46.28 21.67
N LEU A 6 -10.59 -45.99 21.84
CA LEU A 6 -11.25 -44.86 21.17
C LEU A 6 -10.76 -43.49 21.66
N ARG A 7 -10.39 -43.36 22.94
CA ARG A 7 -9.93 -42.08 23.51
C ARG A 7 -8.51 -41.72 23.06
N ALA A 8 -7.67 -42.71 22.73
CA ALA A 8 -6.33 -42.47 22.22
C ALA A 8 -6.35 -41.90 20.79
N TYR A 9 -7.28 -42.35 19.94
CA TYR A 9 -7.44 -41.88 18.56
C TYR A 9 -8.00 -40.45 18.46
N THR A 10 -8.92 -40.07 19.35
CA THR A 10 -9.48 -38.72 19.35
C THR A 10 -8.45 -37.66 19.79
N ILE A 11 -7.52 -38.01 20.68
CA ILE A 11 -6.49 -37.08 21.15
C ILE A 11 -5.37 -36.90 20.11
N THR A 12 -5.02 -37.96 19.36
CA THR A 12 -4.01 -37.85 18.28
C THR A 12 -4.53 -37.11 17.05
N ALA A 13 -5.80 -37.25 16.70
CA ALA A 13 -6.39 -36.54 15.55
C ALA A 13 -6.44 -35.01 15.75
N VAL A 14 -6.70 -34.55 16.99
CA VAL A 14 -6.74 -33.10 17.28
C VAL A 14 -5.34 -32.48 17.24
N ILE A 15 -4.30 -33.19 17.70
CA ILE A 15 -2.92 -32.69 17.66
C ILE A 15 -2.45 -32.51 16.20
N PHE A 16 -2.74 -33.45 15.30
CA PHE A 16 -2.38 -33.31 13.88
C PHE A 16 -3.13 -32.19 13.14
N LEU A 17 -4.38 -31.89 13.53
CA LEU A 17 -5.16 -30.81 12.90
C LEU A 17 -4.74 -29.40 13.36
N VAL A 18 -4.20 -29.26 14.57
CA VAL A 18 -3.70 -27.96 15.09
C VAL A 18 -2.32 -27.61 14.48
N PHE A 19 -1.53 -28.61 14.07
CA PHE A 19 -0.25 -28.38 13.38
C PHE A 19 -0.35 -28.18 11.87
N SER A 20 -1.54 -28.31 11.27
CA SER A 20 -1.78 -27.97 9.86
C SER A 20 -2.12 -26.50 9.62
N VAL A 21 -2.03 -25.64 10.64
CA VAL A 21 -1.91 -24.20 10.42
C VAL A 21 -0.54 -23.98 9.80
N GLN A 22 -0.45 -24.17 8.48
CA GLN A 22 0.65 -23.65 7.71
C GLN A 22 0.70 -22.16 8.03
N PRO A 23 1.77 -21.61 8.65
CA PRO A 23 2.01 -20.20 8.48
C PRO A 23 2.12 -20.03 6.97
N SER A 24 1.14 -19.36 6.36
CA SER A 24 1.24 -18.94 4.97
C SER A 24 2.58 -18.22 4.90
N ALA A 25 3.56 -18.87 4.28
CA ALA A 25 4.87 -18.28 4.10
C ALA A 25 4.60 -16.93 3.44
N ALA A 26 4.79 -15.85 4.19
CA ALA A 26 4.94 -14.55 3.57
C ALA A 26 6.01 -14.78 2.51
N GLU A 27 5.65 -14.55 1.26
CA GLU A 27 6.52 -14.78 0.11
C GLU A 27 7.80 -13.99 0.38
N ASP A 28 8.83 -14.69 0.87
CA ASP A 28 10.03 -14.06 1.39
C ASP A 28 10.73 -13.42 0.20
N CYS A 29 10.59 -12.09 0.11
CA CYS A 29 11.09 -11.29 -1.00
C CYS A 29 12.61 -11.36 -1.00
N ASN A 30 13.14 -12.41 -1.62
CA ASN A 30 14.54 -12.80 -1.56
C ASN A 30 15.44 -11.64 -2.01
N GLU A 31 16.50 -11.39 -1.23
CA GLU A 31 17.33 -10.18 -1.29
C GLU A 31 17.99 -9.89 -2.64
N GLN A 32 18.12 -10.91 -3.51
CA GLN A 32 18.89 -10.82 -4.74
C GLN A 32 18.14 -10.11 -5.88
N ASN A 33 16.82 -10.26 -5.99
CA ASN A 33 16.02 -9.63 -7.05
C ASN A 33 14.84 -8.79 -6.50
N GLY A 34 14.54 -8.89 -5.20
CA GLY A 34 13.37 -8.26 -4.59
C GLY A 34 12.06 -8.75 -5.20
N CYS A 35 10.95 -8.17 -4.77
CA CYS A 35 9.60 -8.54 -5.22
C CYS A 35 8.86 -7.34 -5.80
N VAL A 36 7.83 -7.63 -6.60
CA VAL A 36 6.83 -6.63 -6.99
C VAL A 36 5.80 -6.53 -5.88
N GLN A 37 5.54 -5.31 -5.42
CA GLN A 37 4.60 -5.02 -4.34
C GLN A 37 3.54 -4.04 -4.81
N HIS A 38 2.29 -4.36 -4.49
CA HIS A 38 1.16 -3.46 -4.68
C HIS A 38 0.95 -2.67 -3.38
N CYS A 39 1.33 -1.40 -3.39
CA CYS A 39 1.34 -0.55 -2.20
C CYS A 39 -0.07 -0.08 -1.86
N GLY A 40 -0.83 -0.95 -1.20
CA GLY A 40 -2.25 -0.78 -0.95
C GLY A 40 -2.63 0.27 0.10
N THR A 41 -1.76 0.47 1.10
CA THR A 41 -2.14 1.16 2.34
C THR A 41 -1.34 2.44 2.54
N THR A 42 -0.02 2.40 2.42
CA THR A 42 0.81 3.60 2.55
C THR A 42 1.95 3.60 1.55
N MET A 43 2.38 4.80 1.18
CA MET A 43 3.69 4.99 0.57
C MET A 43 4.26 6.33 0.95
N GLN A 44 5.53 6.36 1.38
CA GLN A 44 6.19 7.57 1.86
C GLN A 44 7.70 7.54 1.64
N PRO A 45 8.37 8.69 1.45
CA PRO A 45 9.83 8.74 1.35
C PRO A 45 10.51 8.18 2.60
N TYR A 46 11.63 7.47 2.40
CA TYR A 46 12.49 6.97 3.48
C TYR A 46 13.89 7.57 3.42
N SER A 47 14.48 7.58 2.21
CA SER A 47 15.71 8.28 1.85
C SER A 47 15.53 8.86 0.44
N ASP A 48 16.53 9.57 -0.06
CA ASP A 48 16.47 10.19 -1.39
C ASP A 48 16.15 9.18 -2.51
N ASP A 49 16.60 7.93 -2.36
CA ASP A 49 16.48 6.86 -3.34
C ASP A 49 15.52 5.73 -2.92
N GLN A 50 14.92 5.80 -1.73
CA GLN A 50 14.06 4.73 -1.19
C GLN A 50 12.73 5.26 -0.67
N THR A 51 11.69 4.47 -0.86
CA THR A 51 10.37 4.67 -0.25
C THR A 51 10.01 3.47 0.62
N VAL A 52 9.27 3.72 1.69
CA VAL A 52 8.55 2.67 2.41
C VAL A 52 7.14 2.56 1.85
N CYS A 53 6.75 1.33 1.55
CA CYS A 53 5.45 0.96 1.04
C CYS A 53 4.80 -0.06 1.98
N GLN A 54 3.51 0.08 2.23
CA GLN A 54 2.73 -0.94 2.93
C GLN A 54 1.68 -1.53 1.98
N ASN A 55 1.65 -2.84 1.86
CA ASN A 55 0.66 -3.55 1.06
C ASN A 55 -0.71 -3.60 1.77
N TYR A 56 -1.68 -4.33 1.21
CA TYR A 56 -3.02 -4.45 1.78
C TYR A 56 -3.04 -5.37 3.01
N GLU A 57 -2.08 -6.29 3.09
CA GLU A 57 -1.88 -7.26 4.16
C GLU A 57 -1.23 -6.62 5.41
N GLY A 58 -0.78 -5.37 5.29
CA GLY A 58 -0.17 -4.61 6.37
C GLY A 58 1.35 -4.79 6.49
N THR A 59 1.97 -5.57 5.62
CA THR A 59 3.42 -5.77 5.56
C THR A 59 4.12 -4.56 4.97
N TYR A 60 5.24 -4.18 5.56
CA TYR A 60 6.07 -3.05 5.10
C TYR A 60 7.20 -3.55 4.21
N PHE A 61 7.48 -2.77 3.17
CA PHE A 61 8.57 -3.01 2.24
C PHE A 61 9.36 -1.73 2.01
N LYS A 62 10.66 -1.92 1.81
CA LYS A 62 11.55 -0.88 1.31
C LYS A 62 11.75 -1.09 -0.18
N CYS A 63 11.46 -0.06 -0.98
CA CYS A 63 11.54 -0.13 -2.43
C CYS A 63 12.38 1.02 -2.98
N PRO A 64 13.18 0.81 -4.04
CA PRO A 64 13.80 1.91 -4.76
C PRO A 64 12.74 2.85 -5.35
N THR A 65 12.90 4.15 -5.12
CA THR A 65 11.89 5.16 -5.52
C THR A 65 11.67 5.19 -7.04
N ASP A 66 12.72 4.96 -7.83
CA ASP A 66 12.65 4.93 -9.30
C ASP A 66 11.95 3.68 -9.85
N LYS A 67 11.65 2.70 -9.00
CA LYS A 67 10.97 1.44 -9.35
C LYS A 67 9.50 1.42 -8.95
N CYS A 68 8.95 2.55 -8.52
CA CYS A 68 7.56 2.72 -8.11
C CYS A 68 6.76 3.48 -9.18
N THR A 69 5.65 2.89 -9.61
CA THR A 69 4.79 3.39 -10.70
C THR A 69 3.60 4.19 -10.18
N SER A 70 2.87 4.86 -11.07
CA SER A 70 1.61 5.59 -10.75
C SER A 70 0.35 4.69 -10.69
N GLY A 71 0.54 3.37 -10.66
CA GLY A 71 -0.50 2.36 -10.57
C GLY A 71 -0.66 1.45 -11.78
N ASP A 72 0.10 1.72 -12.84
CA ASP A 72 0.28 0.75 -13.93
C ASP A 72 1.25 -0.36 -13.50
N PRO A 73 1.09 -1.59 -13.97
CA PRO A 73 2.05 -2.66 -13.68
C PRO A 73 3.47 -2.26 -14.06
N PRO A 74 4.52 -2.59 -13.27
CA PRO A 74 5.91 -2.20 -13.56
C PRO A 74 6.45 -2.74 -14.89
N THR A 75 5.79 -3.76 -15.46
CA THR A 75 6.11 -4.34 -16.77
C THR A 75 5.63 -3.49 -17.94
N ASP A 76 4.79 -2.48 -17.72
CA ASP A 76 4.38 -1.54 -18.77
C ASP A 76 5.55 -0.60 -19.11
N PRO A 77 6.04 -0.57 -20.37
CA PRO A 77 7.15 0.30 -20.76
C PRO A 77 6.81 1.79 -20.67
N ASN A 78 5.53 2.15 -20.62
CA ASN A 78 5.05 3.54 -20.50
C ASN A 78 4.56 3.87 -19.08
N HIS A 79 4.91 3.05 -18.08
CA HIS A 79 4.55 3.37 -16.71
C HIS A 79 5.12 4.73 -16.32
N ARG A 80 4.31 5.49 -15.60
CA ARG A 80 4.75 6.76 -15.01
C ARG A 80 5.29 6.53 -13.61
N PRO A 81 6.25 7.34 -13.14
CA PRO A 81 6.70 7.25 -11.76
C PRO A 81 5.58 7.60 -10.79
N PHE A 82 5.66 7.09 -9.56
CA PHE A 82 4.70 7.41 -8.51
C PHE A 82 4.46 8.91 -8.31
N SER A 83 5.50 9.74 -8.45
CA SER A 83 5.38 11.19 -8.30
C SER A 83 4.41 11.83 -9.30
N GLU A 84 4.17 11.18 -10.44
CA GLU A 84 3.18 11.60 -11.43
C GLU A 84 1.76 11.10 -11.16
N MET A 85 1.55 10.31 -10.10
CA MET A 85 0.21 9.91 -9.68
C MET A 85 -0.61 11.16 -9.34
N THR A 86 -1.87 11.16 -9.78
CA THR A 86 -2.79 12.29 -9.60
C THR A 86 -4.06 11.85 -8.90
N TRP A 87 -4.67 12.80 -8.20
CA TRP A 87 -5.88 12.58 -7.41
C TRP A 87 -6.91 13.67 -7.70
N GLU A 88 -8.17 13.30 -7.77
CA GLU A 88 -9.22 14.20 -8.26
C GLU A 88 -10.27 14.50 -7.20
N ARG A 89 -10.81 15.72 -7.28
CA ARG A 89 -11.91 16.21 -6.43
C ARG A 89 -11.60 16.14 -4.93
N CYS A 90 -10.36 16.40 -4.57
CA CYS A 90 -9.88 16.33 -3.19
C CYS A 90 -10.25 17.58 -2.39
N SER A 91 -10.14 17.47 -1.07
CA SER A 91 -10.20 18.59 -0.14
C SER A 91 -8.79 18.91 0.34
N ARG A 92 -8.30 20.12 0.09
CA ARG A 92 -7.07 20.62 0.70
C ARG A 92 -7.33 20.91 2.17
N LEU A 93 -6.55 20.30 3.04
CA LEU A 93 -6.60 20.54 4.47
C LEU A 93 -5.88 21.86 4.75
N GLY A 94 -6.65 22.90 5.06
CA GLY A 94 -6.10 24.22 5.36
C GLY A 94 -5.24 24.19 6.63
N ASN A 95 -4.27 25.09 6.72
CA ASN A 95 -3.46 25.34 7.91
C ASN A 95 -3.25 26.85 8.10
N GLN A 96 -2.43 27.25 9.08
CA GLN A 96 -2.20 28.67 9.40
C GLN A 96 -1.72 29.52 8.20
N ASN A 97 -1.10 28.90 7.20
CA ASN A 97 -0.49 29.58 6.05
C ASN A 97 -1.19 29.28 4.72
N VAL A 98 -2.19 28.39 4.71
CA VAL A 98 -2.80 27.87 3.47
C VAL A 98 -4.30 27.68 3.67
N ASN A 99 -5.08 28.31 2.80
CA ASN A 99 -6.54 28.20 2.84
C ASN A 99 -7.00 26.79 2.45
N ALA A 100 -7.99 26.27 3.18
CA ALA A 100 -8.70 25.07 2.78
C ALA A 100 -9.39 25.27 1.41
N ALA A 101 -9.52 24.20 0.64
CA ALA A 101 -10.22 24.21 -0.65
C ALA A 101 -10.87 22.86 -0.92
N LYS A 102 -11.85 22.82 -1.82
CA LYS A 102 -12.56 21.59 -2.23
C LYS A 102 -12.53 21.46 -3.74
N GLY A 103 -12.64 20.22 -4.22
CA GLY A 103 -12.71 19.93 -5.65
C GLY A 103 -11.38 20.07 -6.38
N VAL A 104 -10.26 20.12 -5.64
CA VAL A 104 -8.93 20.35 -6.22
C VAL A 104 -8.35 19.08 -6.82
N LYS A 105 -7.48 19.24 -7.81
CA LYS A 105 -6.66 18.14 -8.37
C LYS A 105 -5.29 18.18 -7.72
N VAL A 106 -4.88 17.07 -7.11
CA VAL A 106 -3.55 16.90 -6.53
C VAL A 106 -2.63 16.28 -7.57
N ILE A 107 -1.45 16.88 -7.71
CA ILE A 107 -0.36 16.49 -8.62
C ILE A 107 0.96 16.43 -7.83
N LYS A 108 2.02 15.89 -8.44
CA LYS A 108 3.35 15.74 -7.82
C LYS A 108 3.24 15.07 -6.46
N THR A 109 2.67 13.86 -6.45
CA THR A 109 2.41 13.10 -5.22
C THR A 109 3.73 12.77 -4.52
N VAL A 110 3.76 12.94 -3.21
CA VAL A 110 4.94 12.69 -2.36
C VAL A 110 4.70 11.49 -1.46
N SER A 111 3.54 11.42 -0.84
CA SER A 111 3.15 10.29 0.01
C SER A 111 1.63 10.15 0.07
N PHE A 112 1.18 8.98 0.50
CA PHE A 112 -0.22 8.78 0.86
C PHE A 112 -0.39 7.80 2.02
N GLN A 113 -1.56 7.90 2.66
CA GLN A 113 -2.12 6.91 3.56
C GLN A 113 -3.58 6.67 3.20
N ALA A 114 -3.91 5.42 2.89
CA ALA A 114 -5.24 4.99 2.54
C ALA A 114 -5.95 4.32 3.74
N PHE A 115 -7.17 4.77 3.98
CA PHE A 115 -8.13 4.15 4.89
C PHE A 115 -9.11 3.37 4.02
N ASN A 116 -8.70 2.16 3.61
CA ASN A 116 -9.33 1.43 2.51
C ASN A 116 -10.82 1.11 2.77
N GLU A 117 -11.18 0.73 3.99
CA GLU A 117 -12.56 0.46 4.39
C GLU A 117 -13.45 1.72 4.37
N ALA A 118 -12.87 2.88 4.64
CA ALA A 118 -13.58 4.16 4.67
C ALA A 118 -13.69 4.82 3.29
N GLY A 119 -12.98 4.32 2.29
CA GLY A 119 -12.90 4.97 0.97
C GLY A 119 -12.21 6.33 1.01
N VAL A 120 -11.22 6.51 1.89
CA VAL A 120 -10.53 7.79 2.13
C VAL A 120 -9.03 7.63 1.97
N ILE A 121 -8.36 8.62 1.36
CA ILE A 121 -6.90 8.68 1.25
C ILE A 121 -6.42 10.07 1.62
N SER A 122 -5.45 10.10 2.54
CA SER A 122 -4.68 11.28 2.89
C SER A 122 -3.45 11.33 2.00
N ILE A 123 -3.16 12.48 1.39
CA ILE A 123 -2.08 12.67 0.43
C ILE A 123 -1.25 13.88 0.82
N ILE A 124 0.07 13.76 0.69
CA ILE A 124 0.97 14.89 0.56
C ILE A 124 1.32 15.06 -0.91
N GLY A 125 1.08 16.25 -1.45
CA GLY A 125 1.29 16.58 -2.85
C GLY A 125 1.14 18.07 -3.09
N SER A 126 0.93 18.51 -4.32
CA SER A 126 0.76 19.93 -4.66
C SER A 126 -0.36 20.14 -5.69
N GLU A 127 -0.69 21.39 -5.97
CA GLU A 127 -1.59 21.77 -7.07
C GLU A 127 -0.80 22.50 -8.16
N GLN A 128 -1.38 22.58 -9.36
CA GLN A 128 -0.75 23.31 -10.46
C GLN A 128 -0.51 24.79 -10.12
N ASP A 129 -1.50 25.45 -9.53
CA ASP A 129 -1.43 26.87 -9.17
C ASP A 129 -0.90 27.11 -7.74
N ASN A 130 -0.66 26.05 -6.98
CA ASN A 130 -0.07 26.10 -5.64
C ASN A 130 1.00 25.00 -5.51
N PRO A 131 2.24 25.27 -5.95
CA PRO A 131 3.28 24.26 -6.08
C PRO A 131 3.88 23.82 -4.73
N LYS A 132 3.49 24.45 -3.62
CA LYS A 132 3.95 24.05 -2.29
C LYS A 132 3.25 22.77 -1.87
N GLN A 133 3.99 21.87 -1.22
CA GLN A 133 3.41 20.64 -0.70
C GLN A 133 2.37 20.94 0.39
N GLN A 134 1.19 20.34 0.28
CA GLN A 134 0.10 20.43 1.26
C GLN A 134 -0.48 19.04 1.55
N ALA A 135 -1.30 18.97 2.59
CA ALA A 135 -2.10 17.80 2.91
C ALA A 135 -3.48 17.88 2.26
N TYR A 136 -3.93 16.76 1.71
CA TYR A 136 -5.21 16.62 1.03
C TYR A 136 -5.92 15.36 1.50
N GLU A 137 -7.24 15.41 1.50
CA GLU A 137 -8.09 14.23 1.63
C GLU A 137 -8.85 14.02 0.31
N CYS A 138 -8.74 12.83 -0.27
CA CYS A 138 -9.55 12.42 -1.40
C CYS A 138 -10.40 11.22 -1.01
N ARG A 139 -11.55 11.05 -1.67
CA ARG A 139 -12.47 9.95 -1.39
C ARG A 139 -12.76 9.14 -2.64
N TRP A 140 -13.16 7.89 -2.46
CA TRP A 140 -13.73 7.04 -3.49
C TRP A 140 -14.86 6.18 -2.92
N ASP A 141 -15.87 5.94 -3.74
CA ASP A 141 -17.04 5.15 -3.32
C ASP A 141 -16.85 3.64 -3.60
N ASN A 142 -15.96 3.29 -4.53
CA ASN A 142 -15.62 1.90 -4.85
C ASN A 142 -14.25 1.78 -5.55
N THR A 143 -13.77 0.55 -5.72
CA THR A 143 -12.43 0.21 -6.25
C THR A 143 -12.24 0.46 -7.74
N SER A 144 -13.28 0.84 -8.49
CA SER A 144 -13.17 1.21 -9.90
C SER A 144 -12.95 2.71 -10.12
N LYS A 145 -12.87 3.52 -9.04
CA LYS A 145 -12.73 4.97 -9.14
C LYS A 145 -11.26 5.38 -9.24
N HIS A 146 -11.03 6.55 -9.84
CA HIS A 146 -9.67 7.09 -10.02
C HIS A 146 -8.82 7.14 -8.74
N ASN A 147 -9.43 7.55 -7.62
CA ASN A 147 -8.76 7.71 -6.33
C ASN A 147 -8.54 6.38 -5.57
N SER A 148 -9.09 5.26 -6.03
CA SER A 148 -8.83 3.94 -5.44
C SER A 148 -7.58 3.26 -6.00
N ARG A 149 -6.95 3.84 -7.03
CA ARG A 149 -5.71 3.32 -7.61
C ARG A 149 -4.57 3.37 -6.59
N ARG A 150 -3.60 2.46 -6.73
CA ARG A 150 -2.43 2.34 -5.86
C ARG A 150 -1.19 2.04 -6.69
N PRO A 151 0.00 2.49 -6.26
CA PRO A 151 1.23 2.28 -7.00
C PRO A 151 1.71 0.83 -6.87
N TYR A 152 2.43 0.38 -7.91
CA TYR A 152 3.22 -0.85 -7.84
C TYR A 152 4.69 -0.48 -7.74
N CYS A 153 5.44 -1.16 -6.87
CA CYS A 153 6.87 -1.01 -6.76
C CYS A 153 7.55 -2.34 -7.08
N SER A 154 8.67 -2.32 -7.79
CA SER A 154 9.50 -3.51 -8.03
C SER A 154 10.80 -3.47 -7.24
N HIS A 155 11.47 -4.62 -7.13
CA HIS A 155 12.73 -4.77 -6.39
C HIS A 155 12.61 -4.40 -4.90
N CYS A 156 11.41 -4.58 -4.34
CA CYS A 156 11.14 -4.31 -2.94
C CYS A 156 11.73 -5.41 -2.04
N LYS A 157 12.12 -5.02 -0.82
CA LYS A 157 12.59 -5.92 0.24
C LYS A 157 11.69 -5.78 1.46
N THR A 158 11.31 -6.90 2.07
CA THR A 158 10.48 -6.89 3.28
C THR A 158 11.22 -6.16 4.41
N MET A 159 10.48 -5.32 5.13
CA MET A 159 10.91 -4.77 6.40
C MET A 159 10.25 -5.64 7.48
N PHE A 160 11.05 -6.51 8.10
CA PHE A 160 10.73 -7.40 9.23
C PHE A 160 10.04 -8.73 8.92
#